data_AF-C3UVD0-F1
#
_entry.id   AF-C3UVD0-F1
#
_cell.length_a   1.000
_cell.length_b   1.000
_cell.length_c   1.000
_cell.angle_alpha   90.00
_cell.angle_beta   90.00
_cell.angle_gamma   90.00
#
_symmetry.space_group_name_H-M   'P 1'
#
loop_
_entity.id
_entity.type
_entity.pdbx_description
1 polymer ?
#
loop_
_entity_poly.entity_id
_entity_poly.type
_entity_poly.pdbx_seq_one_letter_code
_entity_poly.pdbx_strand_id
1 'polypeptide(L)' 'MIEGAIGTSASAQVFASVARLAWGCQLFGPQLLTDDIATGSVVYEDFELVVPEGPGFGFDIDEGKLAHCRRPS' A
#
# COMPACT_ATOMS: atom_id res chain seq x y z
N MET A 1 3.56 11.45 3.16
CA MET A 1 4.48 10.87 2.18
C MET A 1 3.63 10.24 1.08
N ILE A 2 4.18 9.92 -0.09
CA ILE A 2 3.44 9.28 -1.21
C ILE A 2 4.08 7.92 -1.45
N GLU A 3 3.58 6.91 -0.74
CA GLU A 3 4.08 5.54 -0.79
C GLU A 3 3.37 4.69 -1.86
N GLY A 4 4.05 3.65 -2.34
CA GLY A 4 3.42 2.54 -3.07
C GLY A 4 2.62 1.60 -2.15
N ALA A 5 2.18 0.47 -2.70
CA ALA A 5 1.26 -0.49 -2.08
C ALA A 5 1.79 -1.03 -0.74
N ILE A 6 3.09 -1.36 -0.66
CA ILE A 6 3.70 -1.92 0.55
C ILE A 6 3.65 -0.93 1.72
N GLY A 7 4.15 0.30 1.51
CA GLY A 7 4.16 1.34 2.55
C GLY A 7 2.76 1.80 2.93
N THR A 8 1.86 1.82 1.95
CA THR A 8 0.44 2.13 2.16
C THR A 8 -0.25 1.06 2.99
N SER A 9 -0.08 -0.22 2.66
CA SER A 9 -0.62 -1.34 3.44
C SER A 9 -0.06 -1.36 4.86
N ALA A 10 1.25 -1.18 5.03
CA ALA A 10 1.87 -1.11 6.35
C ALA A 10 1.26 0.01 7.21
N SER A 11 1.02 1.19 6.62
CA SER A 11 0.34 2.29 7.30
C SER A 11 -1.11 1.95 7.64
N ALA A 12 -1.84 1.31 6.71
CA ALA A 12 -3.22 0.88 6.92
C ALA A 12 -3.35 -0.12 8.08
N GLN A 13 -2.43 -1.08 8.21
CA GLN A 13 -2.40 -2.03 9.33
C GLN A 13 -2.24 -1.32 10.69
N VAL A 14 -1.33 -0.34 10.77
CA VAL A 14 -1.15 0.46 11.99
C VAL A 14 -2.41 1.29 12.28
N PHE A 15 -2.98 1.91 11.26
CA PHE A 15 -4.19 2.73 11.37
C PHE A 15 -5.42 1.94 11.79
N ALA A 16 -5.56 0.68 11.35
CA ALA A 16 -6.61 -0.23 11.75
C ALA A 16 -6.58 -0.57 13.25
N SER A 17 -5.41 -0.44 13.91
CA SER A 17 -5.27 -0.63 15.36
C SER A 17 -5.62 0.60 16.19
N VAL A 18 -5.80 1.77 15.56
CA VAL A 18 -6.15 3.01 16.23
C VAL A 18 -7.67 3.04 16.48
N ALA A 19 -8.09 3.23 17.73
CA ALA A 19 -9.50 3.17 18.11
C ALA A 19 -10.42 4.11 17.32
N ARG A 20 -9.90 5.25 16.83
CA ARG A 20 -10.65 6.19 15.99
C ARG A 20 -9.73 7.10 15.19
N LEU A 21 -9.96 7.17 13.87
CA LEU A 21 -9.37 8.17 12.97
C LEU A 21 -10.41 9.26 12.66
N ALA A 22 -10.47 10.30 13.48
CA ALA A 22 -11.50 11.33 13.38
C ALA A 22 -11.51 12.10 12.04
N TRP A 23 -10.41 12.04 11.28
CA TRP A 23 -10.21 12.78 10.03
C TRP A 23 -9.78 11.87 8.86
N GLY A 24 -9.96 10.55 9.00
CA GLY A 24 -9.54 9.59 7.98
C GLY A 24 -8.02 9.53 7.78
N CYS A 25 -7.60 9.19 6.56
CA CYS A 25 -6.19 9.14 6.16
C CYS A 25 -6.01 9.58 4.70
N GLN A 26 -4.76 9.78 4.28
CA GLN A 26 -4.39 10.18 2.92
C GLN A 26 -3.61 9.08 2.18
N LEU A 27 -3.98 7.83 2.44
CA LEU A 27 -3.32 6.64 1.90
C LEU A 27 -3.78 6.34 0.46
N PHE A 28 -3.54 7.27 -0.47
CA PHE A 28 -3.91 7.13 -1.89
C PHE A 28 -2.71 6.95 -2.83
N GLY A 29 -1.48 6.90 -2.30
CA GLY A 29 -0.25 6.85 -3.08
C GLY A 29 -0.22 5.78 -4.19
N PRO A 30 -0.69 4.54 -3.96
CA PRO A 30 -0.75 3.50 -4.98
C PRO A 30 -1.59 3.88 -6.21
N GLN A 31 -2.61 4.73 -6.07
CA GLN A 31 -3.44 5.17 -7.21
C GLN A 31 -2.72 6.19 -8.11
N LEU A 32 -1.63 6.79 -7.63
CA LEU A 32 -0.82 7.73 -8.41
C LEU A 32 0.29 7.04 -9.22
N LEU A 33 0.66 5.82 -8.86
CA LEU A 33 1.73 5.08 -9.53
C LEU A 33 1.17 4.31 -10.72
N THR A 34 1.83 4.42 -11.88
CA THR A 34 1.45 3.63 -13.07
C THR A 34 1.89 2.17 -12.97
N ASP A 35 2.85 1.87 -12.11
CA ASP A 35 3.30 0.52 -11.79
C ASP A 35 3.83 0.47 -10.35
N ASP A 36 3.79 -0.70 -9.73
CA ASP A 36 4.21 -0.96 -8.35
C ASP A 36 4.99 -2.28 -8.27
N ILE A 37 5.95 -2.34 -7.35
CA ILE A 37 6.80 -3.51 -7.11
C ILE A 37 6.11 -4.58 -6.25
N ALA A 38 4.92 -4.33 -5.70
CA ALA A 38 4.13 -5.34 -5.01
C ALA A 38 3.42 -6.27 -6.00
N THR A 39 3.20 -7.54 -5.60
CA THR A 39 2.42 -8.52 -6.39
C THR A 39 0.92 -8.21 -6.43
N GLY A 40 0.46 -7.31 -5.55
CA GLY A 40 -0.90 -6.79 -5.49
C GLY A 40 -0.93 -5.34 -4.99
N SER A 41 -2.12 -4.79 -4.86
CA SER A 41 -2.32 -3.44 -4.32
C SER A 41 -3.54 -3.43 -3.39
N VAL A 42 -3.60 -2.40 -2.54
CA VAL A 42 -4.75 -2.18 -1.65
C VAL A 42 -6.01 -1.90 -2.47
N VAL A 43 -7.15 -2.37 -1.98
CA VAL A 43 -8.45 -2.14 -2.63
C VAL A 43 -9.03 -0.81 -2.13
N TYR A 44 -9.55 -0.02 -3.06
CA TYR A 44 -10.31 1.19 -2.76
C TYR A 44 -11.76 0.99 -3.21
N GLU A 45 -12.70 1.18 -2.30
CA GLU A 45 -14.13 1.08 -2.54
C GLU A 45 -14.87 2.09 -1.66
N ASP A 46 -15.97 2.65 -2.17
CA ASP A 46 -16.86 3.54 -1.41
C ASP A 46 -16.16 4.67 -0.61
N PHE A 47 -15.16 5.31 -1.23
CA PHE A 47 -14.33 6.38 -0.64
C PHE A 47 -13.41 5.94 0.50
N GLU A 48 -13.23 4.63 0.69
CA GLU A 48 -12.39 4.05 1.72
C GLU A 48 -11.29 3.16 1.12
N LEU A 49 -10.29 2.86 1.94
CA LEU A 49 -9.29 1.83 1.67
C LEU A 49 -9.65 0.60 2.50
N VAL A 50 -9.75 -0.56 1.85
CA VAL A 50 -9.96 -1.84 2.52
C VAL A 50 -8.63 -2.33 3.07
N VAL A 51 -8.55 -2.54 4.38
CA VAL A 51 -7.33 -3.02 5.04
C VAL A 51 -6.99 -4.41 4.48
N PRO A 52 -5.77 -4.60 3.92
CA PRO A 52 -5.40 -5.90 3.34
C PRO A 52 -5.43 -7.03 4.37
N GLU A 53 -5.91 -8.19 3.94
CA GLU A 53 -5.88 -9.42 4.74
C GLU A 53 -4.59 -10.22 4.49
N GLY A 54 -4.33 -11.21 5.34
CA GLY A 54 -3.16 -12.08 5.27
C GLY A 54 -2.00 -11.64 6.16
N PRO A 55 -0.90 -12.42 6.20
CA PRO A 55 0.24 -12.12 7.05
C PRO A 55 1.02 -10.88 6.57
N GLY A 56 1.57 -10.13 7.51
CA GLY A 56 2.40 -8.96 7.20
C GLY A 56 1.59 -7.83 6.57
N PHE A 57 1.94 -7.45 5.35
CA PHE A 57 1.30 -6.39 4.56
C PHE A 57 0.33 -6.93 3.50
N GLY A 58 0.04 -8.24 3.48
CA GLY A 58 -0.94 -8.87 2.59
C GLY A 58 -0.50 -9.08 1.14
N PHE A 59 0.74 -8.71 0.81
CA PHE A 59 1.32 -8.83 -0.53
C PHE A 59 2.77 -9.29 -0.45
N ASP A 60 3.29 -9.80 -1.56
CA ASP A 60 4.73 -10.10 -1.73
C ASP A 60 5.37 -9.04 -2.65
N ILE A 61 6.71 -9.08 -2.76
CA ILE A 61 7.45 -8.26 -3.72
C ILE A 61 7.56 -9.01 -5.05
N ASP A 62 7.21 -8.35 -6.14
CA ASP A 62 7.52 -8.78 -7.50
C ASP A 62 9.00 -8.47 -7.79
N GLU A 63 9.84 -9.51 -7.70
CA GLU A 63 11.28 -9.41 -7.90
C GLU A 63 11.65 -8.94 -9.33
N GLY A 64 10.81 -9.23 -10.32
CA GLY A 64 11.03 -8.79 -11.70
C GLY A 64 10.84 -7.28 -11.83
N LYS A 65 9.75 -6.76 -11.27
CA LYS A 65 9.49 -5.31 -11.23
C LYS A 65 10.47 -4.58 -10.33
N LEU A 66 10.84 -5.17 -9.19
CA LEU A 66 11.87 -4.59 -8.33
C LEU A 66 13.18 -4.44 -9.09
N ALA A 67 13.63 -5.48 -9.80
CA ALA A 67 14.84 -5.42 -10.61
C ALA A 67 14.75 -4.37 -11.73
N HIS A 68 13.58 -4.23 -12.37
CA HIS A 68 13.33 -3.23 -13.41
C HIS A 68 13.36 -1.79 -12.89
N CYS A 69 12.70 -1.53 -11.76
CA CYS A 69 12.54 -0.20 -11.17
C CYS A 69 13.73 0.23 -10.30
N ARG A 70 14.64 -0.70 -9.96
CA ARG A 70 15.82 -0.40 -9.14
C ARG A 70 16.70 0.61 -9.86
N ARG A 71 17.01 1.71 -9.18
CA ARG A 71 17.95 2.70 -9.72
C ARG A 71 19.29 2.02 -10.01
N PRO A 72 19.89 2.23 -11.20
CA PRO A 72 21.25 1.79 -11.45
C PRO A 72 22.21 2.43 -10.44
N SER A 73 23.21 1.67 -10.01
CA SER A 73 24.27 2.10 -9.10
C SER A 73 25.19 3.11 -9.75
#